data_AF-A0A3D6BD70-F1
#
_entry.id   AF-A0A3D6BD70-F1
#
_cell.length_a   1.000
_cell.length_b   1.000
_cell.length_c   1.000
_cell.angle_alpha   90.00
_cell.angle_beta   90.00
_cell.angle_gamma   90.00
#
_symmetry.space_group_name_H-M   'P 1'
#
loop_
_entity.id
_entity.type
_entity.pdbx_description
1 polymer ?
#
loop_
_entity_poly.entity_id
_entity_poly.type
_entity_poly.pdbx_seq_one_letter_code
_entity_poly.pdbx_strand_id
1 'polypeptide(L)'
;MMDLRKFFKNHFDTKEISDDNMKKFAEVHLERLSANNGTAQFTAMITDTTNAYTAYYGSITNEDTKFAIQQGLTITMNNIVENFKNFVSKKEGTIRGQFGDKSAEYQEFFPLGVTEYRQSNLANIDKLMTRFVAAAERYSAELGAALQTDAETYLTNFKAARKAQLEKIGEVSAQKTTTSTTRDGIENELMKNVHLIASMFIGNVDRCMDFFDQSFIRSTQDDGEGETPEEPTE
;
A
#
# COMPACT_ATOMS: atom_id res chain seq x y z
N MET A 1 -31.06 -2.32 33.51
CA MET A 1 -30.06 -3.36 33.81
C MET A 1 -28.78 -2.97 33.10
N MET A 2 -27.63 -3.05 33.78
CA MET A 2 -26.33 -2.66 33.21
C MET A 2 -25.90 -3.69 32.15
N ASP A 3 -25.54 -3.24 30.95
CA ASP A 3 -25.06 -4.12 29.87
C ASP A 3 -23.53 -4.22 29.92
N LEU A 4 -23.04 -5.33 30.49
CA LEU A 4 -21.61 -5.58 30.65
C LEU A 4 -20.87 -5.71 29.31
N ARG A 5 -21.57 -6.05 28.21
CA ARG A 5 -20.95 -6.18 26.88
C ARG A 5 -20.37 -4.87 26.39
N LYS A 6 -20.96 -3.74 26.79
CA LYS A 6 -20.45 -2.41 26.45
C LYS A 6 -19.05 -2.18 27.02
N PHE A 7 -18.74 -2.71 28.20
CA PHE A 7 -17.44 -2.55 28.84
C PHE A 7 -16.39 -3.53 28.31
N PHE A 8 -16.77 -4.58 27.59
CA PHE A 8 -15.82 -5.56 27.05
C PHE A 8 -15.53 -5.35 25.55
N LYS A 9 -16.18 -4.37 24.92
CA LYS A 9 -15.93 -4.02 23.53
C LYS A 9 -14.64 -3.20 23.43
N ASN A 10 -13.85 -3.44 22.39
CA ASN A 10 -12.85 -2.46 21.97
C ASN A 10 -13.55 -1.24 21.35
N HIS A 11 -13.47 -0.10 22.03
CA HIS A 11 -14.07 1.15 21.57
C HIS A 11 -13.21 1.90 20.54
N PHE A 12 -11.93 1.51 20.40
CA PHE A 12 -11.02 2.04 19.40
C PHE A 12 -11.11 1.29 18.07
N ASP A 13 -11.64 0.06 18.06
CA ASP A 13 -11.99 -0.71 16.86
C ASP A 13 -13.24 -0.10 16.18
N THR A 14 -13.02 1.04 15.53
CA THR A 14 -14.01 1.75 14.74
C THR A 14 -13.36 2.47 13.56
N LYS A 15 -14.08 2.54 12.45
CA LYS A 15 -13.66 3.29 11.25
C LYS A 15 -13.82 4.80 11.41
N GLU A 16 -14.48 5.24 12.48
CA GLU A 16 -14.77 6.65 12.74
C GLU A 16 -13.55 7.41 13.27
N ILE A 17 -12.55 6.69 13.82
CA ILE A 17 -11.28 7.28 14.25
C ILE A 17 -10.29 7.18 13.09
N SER A 18 -9.87 8.34 12.57
CA SER A 18 -8.82 8.41 11.56
C SER A 18 -7.44 8.08 12.16
N ASP A 19 -6.52 7.63 11.31
CA ASP A 19 -5.15 7.27 11.70
C ASP A 19 -4.43 8.47 12.37
N ASP A 20 -4.65 9.68 11.86
CA ASP A 20 -4.11 10.91 12.44
C ASP A 20 -4.67 11.23 13.83
N ASN A 21 -5.97 10.99 14.02
CA ASN A 21 -6.61 11.20 15.32
C ASN A 21 -6.17 10.13 16.33
N MET A 22 -6.06 8.87 15.89
CA MET A 22 -5.49 7.78 16.69
C MET A 22 -4.06 8.10 17.11
N LYS A 23 -3.28 8.72 16.21
CA LYS A 23 -1.89 9.12 16.47
C LYS A 23 -1.81 10.15 17.58
N LYS A 24 -2.55 11.24 17.43
CA LYS A 24 -2.62 12.31 18.43
C LYS A 24 -3.11 11.80 19.78
N PHE A 25 -4.15 10.96 19.77
CA PHE A 25 -4.68 10.35 20.99
C PHE A 25 -3.62 9.51 21.71
N ALA A 26 -2.91 8.63 20.97
CA ALA A 26 -1.87 7.77 21.54
C ALA A 26 -0.66 8.57 22.05
N GLU A 27 -0.23 9.61 21.33
CA GLU A 27 0.86 10.51 21.74
C GLU A 27 0.53 11.22 23.06
N VAL A 28 -0.65 11.86 23.12
CA VAL A 28 -1.11 12.58 24.32
C VAL A 28 -1.30 11.61 25.50
N HIS A 29 -1.80 10.40 25.24
CA HIS A 29 -1.93 9.36 26.27
C HIS A 29 -0.57 8.94 26.84
N LEU A 30 0.43 8.70 25.98
CA LEU A 30 1.81 8.37 26.38
C LEU A 30 2.46 9.50 27.20
N GLU A 31 2.27 10.75 26.79
CA GLU A 31 2.76 11.92 27.53
C GLU A 31 2.14 12.02 28.92
N ARG A 32 0.81 11.85 29.02
CA ARG A 32 0.07 11.90 30.29
C ARG A 32 0.44 10.75 31.22
N LEU A 33 0.64 9.53 30.70
CA LEU A 33 1.16 8.40 31.46
C LEU A 33 2.55 8.71 32.02
N SER A 34 3.45 9.20 31.16
CA SER A 34 4.82 9.53 31.53
C SER A 34 4.89 10.60 32.61
N ALA A 35 4.09 11.66 32.49
CA ALA A 35 3.99 12.74 33.49
C ALA A 35 3.52 12.23 34.86
N ASN A 36 2.73 11.16 34.90
CA ASN A 36 2.19 10.58 36.13
C ASN A 36 2.96 9.33 36.60
N ASN A 37 4.11 9.00 35.99
CA ASN A 37 4.86 7.78 36.28
C ASN A 37 5.95 7.93 37.37
N GLY A 38 5.79 8.87 38.30
CA GLY A 38 6.79 9.14 39.35
C GLY A 38 7.12 7.94 40.24
N THR A 39 6.19 6.99 40.38
CA THR A 39 6.35 5.74 41.14
C THR A 39 6.66 4.52 40.26
N ALA A 40 6.94 4.73 38.97
CA ALA A 40 7.14 3.68 37.96
C ALA A 40 5.93 2.74 37.72
N GLN A 41 4.75 3.02 38.28
CA GLN A 41 3.55 2.19 38.17
C GLN A 41 2.99 2.03 36.74
N PHE A 42 3.28 2.97 35.84
CA PHE A 42 2.83 2.98 34.44
C PHE A 42 3.91 2.53 33.45
N THR A 43 5.09 2.12 33.93
CA THR A 43 6.24 1.80 33.07
C THR A 43 5.94 0.69 32.05
N ALA A 44 5.21 -0.35 32.48
CA ALA A 44 4.79 -1.43 31.58
C ALA A 44 3.82 -0.91 30.51
N MET A 45 2.80 -0.16 30.92
CA MET A 45 1.82 0.45 30.03
C MET A 45 2.46 1.37 28.98
N ILE A 46 3.40 2.23 29.41
CA ILE A 46 4.17 3.10 28.51
C ILE A 46 4.96 2.28 27.51
N THR A 47 5.62 1.21 27.97
CA THR A 47 6.43 0.33 27.11
C THR A 47 5.57 -0.36 26.06
N ASP A 48 4.47 -0.99 26.48
CA ASP A 48 3.59 -1.75 25.59
C ASP A 48 2.88 -0.84 24.58
N THR A 49 2.42 0.34 25.03
CA THR A 49 1.81 1.36 24.17
C THR A 49 2.82 1.94 23.18
N THR A 50 4.06 2.20 23.60
CA THR A 50 5.11 2.68 22.70
C THR A 50 5.42 1.64 21.62
N ASN A 51 5.52 0.35 21.99
CA ASN A 51 5.74 -0.72 21.05
C ASN A 51 4.60 -0.83 20.01
N ALA A 52 3.34 -0.78 20.46
CA ALA A 52 2.17 -0.81 19.58
C ALA A 52 2.12 0.43 18.66
N TYR A 53 2.39 1.61 19.20
CA TYR A 53 2.49 2.86 18.46
C TYR A 53 3.55 2.78 17.36
N THR A 54 4.79 2.40 17.71
CA THR A 54 5.89 2.32 16.75
C THR A 54 5.63 1.26 15.68
N ALA A 55 5.03 0.12 16.04
CA ALA A 55 4.66 -0.91 15.08
C ALA A 55 3.63 -0.42 14.05
N TYR A 56 2.57 0.27 14.50
CA TYR A 56 1.52 0.77 13.61
C TYR A 56 2.03 1.90 12.71
N TYR A 57 2.57 2.98 13.25
CA TYR A 57 2.99 4.12 12.42
C TYR A 57 4.25 3.82 11.58
N GLY A 58 5.09 2.87 12.02
CA GLY A 58 6.15 2.31 11.20
C GLY A 58 5.59 1.51 10.01
N SER A 59 4.51 0.75 10.20
CA SER A 59 3.87 0.00 9.12
C SER A 59 3.20 0.89 8.07
N ILE A 60 2.56 2.00 8.47
CA ILE A 60 1.98 3.00 7.55
C ILE A 60 3.07 3.62 6.67
N THR A 61 4.16 4.10 7.28
CA THR A 61 5.27 4.72 6.54
C THR A 61 5.89 3.77 5.51
N ASN A 62 6.02 2.49 5.88
CA ASN A 62 6.52 1.44 5.01
C ASN A 62 5.55 1.12 3.86
N GLU A 63 4.24 1.19 4.09
CA GLU A 63 3.22 0.98 3.06
C GLU A 63 3.31 2.05 1.97
N ASP A 64 3.35 3.33 2.35
CA ASP A 64 3.47 4.44 1.40
C ASP A 64 4.74 4.33 0.55
N THR A 65 5.87 4.02 1.19
CA THR A 65 7.15 3.84 0.49
C THR A 65 7.08 2.68 -0.52
N LYS A 66 6.50 1.54 -0.12
CA LYS A 66 6.34 0.38 -1.01
C LYS A 66 5.38 0.67 -2.16
N PHE A 67 4.30 1.39 -1.92
CA PHE A 67 3.34 1.80 -2.94
C PHE A 67 3.99 2.73 -3.97
N ALA A 68 4.78 3.72 -3.54
CA ALA A 68 5.52 4.59 -4.46
C ALA A 68 6.47 3.80 -5.37
N ILE A 69 7.19 2.81 -4.82
CA ILE A 69 8.07 1.93 -5.61
C ILE A 69 7.25 1.08 -6.60
N GLN A 70 6.10 0.55 -6.19
CA GLN A 70 5.20 -0.21 -7.07
C GLN A 70 4.75 0.62 -8.29
N GLN A 71 4.42 1.89 -8.07
CA GLN A 71 4.06 2.81 -9.15
C GLN A 71 5.23 3.05 -10.11
N GLY A 72 6.44 3.27 -9.57
CA GLY A 72 7.66 3.39 -10.38
C GLY A 72 7.92 2.16 -11.25
N LEU A 73 7.85 0.96 -10.67
CA LEU A 73 8.03 -0.30 -11.40
C LEU A 73 6.96 -0.51 -12.49
N THR A 74 5.73 -0.07 -12.23
CA THR A 74 4.64 -0.14 -13.22
C THR A 74 4.91 0.79 -14.40
N ILE A 75 5.42 2.00 -14.15
CA ILE A 75 5.85 2.91 -15.22
C ILE A 75 7.01 2.31 -16.01
N THR A 76 8.04 1.77 -15.35
CA THR A 76 9.17 1.10 -16.01
C THR A 76 8.71 -0.05 -16.90
N MET A 77 7.79 -0.89 -16.41
CA MET A 77 7.20 -1.98 -17.19
C MET A 77 6.50 -1.47 -18.44
N ASN A 78 5.61 -0.48 -18.28
CA ASN A 78 4.86 0.09 -19.40
C ASN A 78 5.79 0.72 -20.43
N ASN A 79 6.84 1.42 -19.99
CA ASN A 79 7.84 2.02 -20.87
C ASN A 79 8.61 0.95 -21.66
N ILE A 80 8.99 -0.17 -21.05
CA ILE A 80 9.67 -1.27 -21.76
C ILE A 80 8.76 -1.85 -22.85
N VAL A 81 7.50 -2.12 -22.52
CA VAL A 81 6.50 -2.62 -23.48
C VAL A 81 6.32 -1.65 -24.64
N GLU A 82 6.13 -0.36 -24.34
CA GLU A 82 5.92 0.67 -25.35
C GLU A 82 7.17 0.87 -26.23
N ASN A 83 8.36 0.86 -25.63
CA ASN A 83 9.62 0.93 -26.38
C ASN A 83 9.80 -0.27 -27.30
N PHE A 84 9.43 -1.48 -26.85
CA PHE A 84 9.46 -2.66 -27.71
C PHE A 84 8.46 -2.54 -28.88
N LYS A 85 7.21 -2.11 -28.62
CA LYS A 85 6.22 -1.87 -29.69
C LYS A 85 6.74 -0.89 -30.74
N ASN A 86 7.36 0.20 -30.30
CA ASN A 86 7.96 1.21 -31.17
C ASN A 86 9.18 0.66 -31.93
N PHE A 87 10.02 -0.14 -31.28
CA PHE A 87 11.12 -0.85 -31.92
C PHE A 87 10.61 -1.75 -33.04
N VAL A 88 9.64 -2.62 -32.76
CA VAL A 88 9.03 -3.52 -33.75
C VAL A 88 8.44 -2.74 -34.92
N SER A 89 7.70 -1.66 -34.65
CA SER A 89 7.13 -0.81 -35.70
C SER A 89 8.20 -0.17 -36.58
N LYS A 90 9.34 0.26 -36.02
CA LYS A 90 10.44 0.83 -36.80
C LYS A 90 11.16 -0.23 -37.64
N LYS A 91 11.30 -1.45 -37.11
CA LYS A 91 12.01 -2.54 -37.78
C LYS A 91 11.18 -3.29 -38.81
N GLU A 92 9.85 -3.16 -38.79
CA GLU A 92 8.96 -3.71 -39.81
C GLU A 92 9.40 -3.32 -41.23
N GLY A 93 9.73 -2.05 -41.46
CA GLY A 93 10.19 -1.57 -42.78
C GLY A 93 11.47 -2.26 -43.26
N THR A 94 12.40 -2.54 -42.34
CA THR A 94 13.64 -3.28 -42.65
C THR A 94 13.32 -4.73 -43.01
N ILE A 95 12.51 -5.41 -42.22
CA ILE A 95 12.13 -6.82 -42.44
C ILE A 95 11.34 -6.96 -43.76
N ARG A 96 10.38 -6.06 -43.98
CA ARG A 96 9.60 -6.00 -45.23
C ARG A 96 10.47 -5.68 -46.43
N GLY A 97 11.46 -4.79 -46.29
CA GLY A 97 12.40 -4.46 -47.36
C GLY A 97 13.30 -5.64 -47.75
N GLN A 98 13.71 -6.45 -46.77
CA GLN A 98 14.59 -7.59 -46.99
C GLN A 98 13.86 -8.79 -47.62
N PHE A 99 12.65 -9.12 -47.15
CA PHE A 99 11.95 -10.35 -47.57
C PHE A 99 10.68 -10.11 -48.39
N GLY A 100 10.04 -8.95 -48.29
CA GLY A 100 8.70 -8.70 -48.82
C GLY A 100 7.59 -9.12 -47.86
N ASP A 101 6.44 -8.44 -47.91
CA ASP A 101 5.30 -8.63 -46.98
C ASP A 101 4.52 -9.95 -47.15
N LYS A 102 4.65 -10.59 -48.31
CA LYS A 102 4.03 -11.89 -48.62
C LYS A 102 4.97 -13.08 -48.41
N SER A 103 6.19 -12.84 -47.94
CA SER A 103 7.19 -13.88 -47.70
C SER A 103 6.85 -14.71 -46.45
N ALA A 104 7.34 -15.94 -46.39
CA ALA A 104 7.16 -16.78 -45.21
C ALA A 104 7.92 -16.19 -44.01
N GLU A 105 9.11 -15.66 -44.28
CA GLU A 105 9.99 -14.99 -43.34
C GLU A 105 9.28 -13.81 -42.66
N TYR A 106 8.61 -12.94 -43.43
CA TYR A 106 7.84 -11.84 -42.86
C TYR A 106 6.68 -12.33 -41.98
N GLN A 107 6.00 -13.41 -42.37
CA GLN A 107 4.91 -13.99 -41.60
C GLN A 107 5.37 -14.63 -40.27
N GLU A 108 6.63 -15.05 -40.15
CA GLU A 108 7.20 -15.52 -38.88
C GLU A 108 7.31 -14.39 -37.84
N PHE A 109 7.63 -13.17 -38.29
CA PHE A 109 7.61 -11.99 -37.42
C PHE A 109 6.18 -11.46 -37.19
N PHE A 110 5.37 -11.40 -38.24
CA PHE A 110 4.12 -10.64 -38.30
C PHE A 110 2.93 -11.43 -38.88
N PRO A 111 2.53 -12.57 -38.26
CA PRO A 111 1.47 -13.43 -38.80
C PRO A 111 0.10 -12.72 -38.87
N LEU A 112 -0.13 -11.75 -37.96
CA LEU A 112 -1.31 -10.89 -37.95
C LEU A 112 -0.96 -9.42 -38.25
N GLY A 113 0.19 -9.20 -38.91
CA GLY A 113 0.74 -7.89 -39.17
C GLY A 113 1.33 -7.20 -37.94
N VAL A 114 1.96 -6.04 -38.16
CA VAL A 114 2.57 -5.23 -37.09
C VAL A 114 1.54 -4.72 -36.06
N THR A 115 0.27 -4.62 -36.45
CA THR A 115 -0.82 -4.15 -35.59
C THR A 115 -1.03 -5.05 -34.36
N GLU A 116 -0.73 -6.35 -34.47
CA GLU A 116 -0.77 -7.30 -33.34
C GLU A 116 0.12 -6.83 -32.18
N TYR A 117 1.32 -6.33 -32.50
CA TYR A 117 2.24 -5.80 -31.50
C TYR A 117 1.74 -4.48 -30.93
N ARG A 118 1.26 -3.57 -31.78
CA ARG A 118 0.73 -2.27 -31.34
C ARG A 118 -0.40 -2.42 -30.33
N GLN A 119 -1.31 -3.36 -30.57
CA GLN A 119 -2.49 -3.63 -29.74
C GLN A 119 -2.23 -4.63 -28.61
N SER A 120 -0.99 -5.10 -28.45
CA SER A 120 -0.67 -6.08 -27.40
C SER A 120 -0.84 -5.50 -26.00
N ASN A 121 -1.12 -6.41 -25.05
CA ASN A 121 -1.27 -6.14 -23.63
C ASN A 121 -0.31 -7.03 -22.83
N LEU A 122 -0.26 -6.85 -21.51
CA LEU A 122 0.65 -7.61 -20.66
C LEU A 122 0.41 -9.13 -20.67
N ALA A 123 -0.77 -9.61 -21.08
CA ALA A 123 -1.06 -11.03 -21.13
C ALA A 123 -0.46 -11.72 -22.35
N ASN A 124 -0.28 -11.00 -23.46
CA ASN A 124 0.22 -11.58 -24.71
C ASN A 124 1.59 -11.05 -25.15
N ILE A 125 2.07 -9.92 -24.61
CA ILE A 125 3.32 -9.29 -25.08
C ILE A 125 4.54 -10.20 -24.93
N ASP A 126 4.65 -11.00 -23.87
CA ASP A 126 5.77 -11.94 -23.68
C ASP A 126 5.87 -12.96 -24.83
N LYS A 127 4.73 -13.50 -25.25
CA LYS A 127 4.63 -14.41 -26.38
C LYS A 127 5.06 -13.73 -27.68
N LEU A 128 4.63 -12.49 -27.90
CA LEU A 128 4.97 -11.72 -29.09
C LEU A 128 6.46 -11.37 -29.14
N MET A 129 7.05 -10.94 -28.01
CA MET A 129 8.48 -10.68 -27.89
C MET A 129 9.30 -11.94 -28.15
N THR A 130 8.89 -13.07 -27.57
CA THR A 130 9.55 -14.37 -27.78
C THR A 130 9.51 -14.79 -29.24
N ARG A 131 8.35 -14.64 -29.92
CA ARG A 131 8.24 -14.90 -31.36
C ARG A 131 9.17 -14.02 -32.18
N PHE A 132 9.20 -12.71 -31.87
CA PHE A 132 10.05 -11.76 -32.58
C PHE A 132 11.54 -12.10 -32.42
N VAL A 133 11.97 -12.46 -31.22
CA VAL A 133 13.36 -12.90 -30.95
C VAL A 133 13.71 -14.16 -31.74
N ALA A 134 12.85 -15.18 -31.72
CA ALA A 134 13.11 -16.43 -32.44
C ALA A 134 13.24 -16.21 -33.96
N ALA A 135 12.40 -15.35 -34.53
CA ALA A 135 12.50 -14.98 -35.95
C ALA A 135 13.76 -14.15 -36.22
N ALA A 136 14.13 -13.20 -35.34
CA ALA A 136 15.33 -12.39 -35.47
C ALA A 136 16.63 -13.22 -35.39
N GLU A 137 16.65 -14.25 -34.53
CA GLU A 137 17.74 -15.21 -34.43
C GLU A 137 17.89 -16.04 -35.71
N ARG A 138 16.77 -16.59 -36.20
CA ARG A 138 16.74 -17.43 -37.40
C ARG A 138 17.24 -16.71 -38.65
N TYR A 139 16.88 -15.43 -38.80
CA TYR A 139 17.22 -14.60 -39.96
C TYR A 139 18.31 -13.57 -39.66
N SER A 140 19.16 -13.86 -38.67
CA SER A 140 20.22 -12.96 -38.20
C SER A 140 21.29 -12.69 -39.26
N ALA A 141 21.51 -13.63 -40.19
CA ALA A 141 22.48 -13.47 -41.28
C ALA A 141 22.02 -12.42 -42.31
N GLU A 142 20.71 -12.33 -42.57
CA GLU A 142 20.10 -11.42 -43.52
C GLU A 142 19.74 -10.06 -42.91
N LEU A 143 19.29 -10.05 -41.65
CA LEU A 143 18.83 -8.85 -40.95
C LEU A 143 19.92 -8.18 -40.10
N GLY A 144 21.02 -8.89 -39.85
CA GLY A 144 22.13 -8.46 -39.02
C GLY A 144 21.94 -8.78 -37.54
N ALA A 145 23.04 -9.15 -36.88
CA ALA A 145 23.08 -9.54 -35.47
C ALA A 145 22.58 -8.45 -34.49
N ALA A 146 22.63 -7.18 -34.90
CA ALA A 146 22.13 -6.08 -34.08
C ALA A 146 20.62 -6.17 -33.82
N LEU A 147 19.82 -6.61 -34.81
CA LEU A 147 18.37 -6.74 -34.63
C LEU A 147 18.03 -7.82 -33.59
N GLN A 148 18.71 -8.96 -33.66
CA GLN A 148 18.56 -10.04 -32.70
C GLN A 148 18.94 -9.56 -31.30
N THR A 149 20.11 -8.95 -31.15
CA THR A 149 20.62 -8.44 -29.87
C THR A 149 19.65 -7.43 -29.23
N ASP A 150 19.13 -6.50 -30.02
CA ASP A 150 18.15 -5.51 -29.55
C ASP A 150 16.86 -6.21 -29.06
N ALA A 151 16.33 -7.17 -29.84
CA ALA A 151 15.12 -7.90 -29.49
C ALA A 151 15.29 -8.74 -28.21
N GLU A 152 16.41 -9.44 -28.06
CA GLU A 152 16.76 -10.20 -26.86
C GLU A 152 16.89 -9.31 -25.63
N THR A 153 17.48 -8.13 -25.81
CA THR A 153 17.60 -7.12 -24.75
C THR A 153 16.23 -6.66 -24.28
N TYR A 154 15.30 -6.38 -25.20
CA TYR A 154 13.93 -6.02 -24.83
C TYR A 154 13.24 -7.16 -24.06
N LEU A 155 13.32 -8.41 -24.53
CA LEU A 155 12.70 -9.56 -23.87
C LEU A 155 13.27 -9.78 -22.46
N THR A 156 14.59 -9.67 -22.31
CA THR A 156 15.28 -9.80 -21.02
C THR A 156 14.83 -8.72 -20.05
N ASN A 157 14.84 -7.46 -20.50
CA ASN A 157 14.42 -6.32 -19.68
C ASN A 157 12.94 -6.42 -19.28
N PHE A 158 12.07 -6.87 -20.19
CA PHE A 158 10.66 -7.11 -19.88
C PHE A 158 10.49 -8.18 -18.79
N LYS A 159 11.15 -9.34 -18.94
CA LYS A 159 11.05 -10.42 -17.93
C LYS A 159 11.57 -9.98 -16.57
N ALA A 160 12.70 -9.28 -16.52
CA ALA A 160 13.27 -8.74 -15.30
C ALA A 160 12.31 -7.72 -14.63
N ALA A 161 11.80 -6.76 -15.40
CA ALA A 161 10.86 -5.77 -14.89
C ALA A 161 9.54 -6.41 -14.43
N ARG A 162 9.07 -7.49 -15.09
CA ARG A 162 7.81 -8.16 -14.76
C ARG A 162 7.93 -8.93 -13.46
N LYS A 163 9.06 -9.61 -13.27
CA LYS A 163 9.38 -10.26 -12.01
C LYS A 163 9.41 -9.24 -10.86
N ALA A 164 10.16 -8.15 -11.01
CA ALA A 164 10.25 -7.11 -9.99
C ALA A 164 8.87 -6.48 -9.67
N GLN A 165 8.04 -6.23 -10.69
CA GLN A 165 6.69 -5.71 -10.49
C GLN A 165 5.80 -6.68 -9.70
N LEU A 166 5.83 -7.98 -10.03
CA LEU A 166 5.03 -9.01 -9.35
C LEU A 166 5.47 -9.23 -7.90
N GLU A 167 6.77 -9.25 -7.65
CA GLU A 167 7.33 -9.31 -6.29
C GLU A 167 6.84 -8.11 -5.47
N LYS A 168 6.89 -6.91 -6.04
CA LYS A 168 6.45 -5.70 -5.33
C LYS A 168 4.95 -5.66 -5.04
N ILE A 169 4.12 -6.17 -5.96
CA ILE A 169 2.68 -6.34 -5.73
C ILE A 169 2.46 -7.25 -4.50
N GLY A 170 3.18 -8.37 -4.42
CA GLY A 170 3.12 -9.27 -3.27
C GLY A 170 3.53 -8.60 -1.96
N GLU A 171 4.63 -7.83 -1.97
CA GLU A 171 5.08 -7.07 -0.80
C GLU A 171 4.07 -6.03 -0.30
N VAL A 172 3.41 -5.31 -1.22
CA VAL A 172 2.38 -4.31 -0.88
C VAL A 172 1.16 -4.99 -0.27
N SER A 173 0.71 -6.11 -0.85
CA SER A 173 -0.39 -6.90 -0.28
C SER A 173 -0.07 -7.40 1.13
N ALA A 174 1.12 -7.94 1.35
CA ALA A 174 1.56 -8.37 2.68
C ALA A 174 1.66 -7.19 3.65
N GLN A 175 2.14 -6.03 3.19
CA GLN A 175 2.23 -4.84 4.02
C GLN A 175 0.86 -4.35 4.48
N LYS A 176 -0.17 -4.37 3.62
CA LYS A 176 -1.55 -4.01 4.00
C LYS A 176 -2.08 -4.89 5.13
N THR A 177 -1.81 -6.19 5.07
CA THR A 177 -2.16 -7.11 6.17
C THR A 177 -1.42 -6.76 7.45
N THR A 178 -0.12 -6.45 7.35
CA THR A 178 0.66 -5.98 8.50
C THR A 178 0.08 -4.69 9.08
N THR A 179 -0.21 -3.68 8.27
CA THR A 179 -0.79 -2.40 8.70
C THR A 179 -2.13 -2.59 9.41
N SER A 180 -2.99 -3.47 8.89
CA SER A 180 -4.25 -3.82 9.56
C SER A 180 -4.01 -4.50 10.91
N THR A 181 -3.07 -5.46 10.97
CA THR A 181 -2.77 -6.19 12.21
C THR A 181 -2.15 -5.28 13.27
N THR A 182 -1.28 -4.36 12.87
CA THR A 182 -0.66 -3.40 13.79
C THR A 182 -1.64 -2.33 14.24
N ARG A 183 -2.64 -1.98 13.40
CA ARG A 183 -3.78 -1.14 13.80
C ARG A 183 -4.58 -1.80 14.93
N ASP A 184 -4.98 -3.06 14.75
CA ASP A 184 -5.66 -3.82 15.80
C ASP A 184 -4.81 -3.86 17.08
N GLY A 185 -3.48 -3.95 16.92
CA GLY A 185 -2.52 -3.91 18.02
C GLY A 185 -2.60 -2.65 18.87
N ILE A 186 -2.56 -1.47 18.24
CA ILE A 186 -2.66 -0.20 18.98
C ILE A 186 -4.06 0.03 19.55
N GLU A 187 -5.12 -0.31 18.82
CA GLU A 187 -6.50 -0.18 19.30
C GLU A 187 -6.74 -1.04 20.55
N ASN A 188 -6.28 -2.28 20.52
CA ASN A 188 -6.37 -3.18 21.68
C ASN A 188 -5.55 -2.66 22.86
N GLU A 189 -4.36 -2.13 22.62
CA GLU A 189 -3.51 -1.62 23.70
C GLU A 189 -4.12 -0.38 24.37
N LEU A 190 -4.65 0.57 23.58
CA LEU A 190 -5.36 1.73 24.12
C LEU A 190 -6.60 1.31 24.94
N MET A 191 -7.34 0.29 24.50
CA MET A 191 -8.48 -0.23 25.26
C MET A 191 -8.05 -0.90 26.57
N LYS A 192 -6.98 -1.70 26.55
CA LYS A 192 -6.42 -2.27 27.78
C LYS A 192 -6.02 -1.19 28.77
N ASN A 193 -5.42 -0.10 28.30
CA ASN A 193 -5.03 1.01 29.17
C ASN A 193 -6.24 1.66 29.84
N VAL A 194 -7.35 1.85 29.10
CA VAL A 194 -8.61 2.33 29.68
C VAL A 194 -9.06 1.42 30.83
N HIS A 195 -9.04 0.11 30.64
CA HIS A 195 -9.43 -0.85 31.68
C HIS A 195 -8.48 -0.87 32.87
N LEU A 196 -7.17 -0.86 32.62
CA LEU A 196 -6.16 -0.89 33.68
C LEU A 196 -6.24 0.37 34.54
N ILE A 197 -6.31 1.55 33.94
CA ILE A 197 -6.44 2.83 34.67
C ILE A 197 -7.74 2.87 35.46
N ALA A 198 -8.87 2.46 34.86
CA ALA A 198 -10.15 2.38 35.57
C ALA A 198 -10.10 1.43 36.78
N SER A 199 -9.36 0.32 36.68
CA SER A 199 -9.17 -0.62 37.79
C SER A 199 -8.28 -0.07 38.91
N MET A 200 -7.35 0.83 38.60
CA MET A 200 -6.47 1.48 39.58
C MET A 200 -7.19 2.59 40.36
N PHE A 201 -8.15 3.26 39.73
CA PHE A 201 -8.86 4.42 40.29
C PHE A 201 -10.38 4.22 40.32
N ILE A 202 -10.83 3.10 40.88
CA ILE A 202 -12.25 2.73 40.96
C ILE A 202 -13.06 3.84 41.63
N GLY A 203 -14.08 4.35 40.93
CA GLY A 203 -14.97 5.40 41.41
C GLY A 203 -14.42 6.83 41.28
N ASN A 204 -13.18 7.01 40.83
CA ASN A 204 -12.57 8.32 40.60
C ASN A 204 -12.40 8.57 39.09
N VAL A 205 -13.50 9.00 38.46
CA VAL A 205 -13.56 9.24 37.01
C VAL A 205 -12.61 10.35 36.58
N ASP A 206 -12.55 11.46 37.33
CA ASP A 206 -11.68 12.59 37.01
C ASP A 206 -10.22 12.16 36.95
N ARG A 207 -9.78 11.35 37.92
CA ARG A 207 -8.42 10.81 37.92
C ARG A 207 -8.15 9.88 36.73
N CYS A 208 -9.14 9.11 36.29
CA CYS A 208 -8.98 8.29 35.08
C CYS A 208 -8.83 9.18 33.83
N MET A 209 -9.60 10.27 33.77
CA MET A 209 -9.61 11.20 32.63
C MET A 209 -8.34 12.03 32.51
N ASP A 210 -7.56 12.20 33.59
CA ASP A 210 -6.21 12.81 33.51
C ASP A 210 -5.32 12.13 32.46
N PHE A 211 -5.54 10.85 32.18
CA PHE A 211 -4.74 10.05 31.25
C PHE A 211 -5.27 10.02 29.82
N PHE A 212 -6.48 10.51 29.55
CA PHE A 212 -7.12 10.39 28.24
C PHE A 212 -7.65 11.73 27.74
N ASP A 213 -7.45 11.99 26.45
CA ASP A 213 -7.99 13.18 25.79
C ASP A 213 -9.04 12.77 24.75
N GLN A 214 -10.32 12.82 25.15
CA GLN A 214 -11.40 12.38 24.28
C GLN A 214 -11.64 13.30 23.07
N SER A 215 -11.06 14.51 23.04
CA SER A 215 -11.26 15.45 21.95
C SER A 215 -10.80 14.90 20.58
N PHE A 216 -9.87 13.95 20.58
CA PHE A 216 -9.36 13.32 19.36
C PHE A 216 -10.19 12.13 18.87
N ILE A 217 -11.13 11.61 19.68
CA ILE A 217 -11.92 10.40 19.35
C ILE A 217 -13.42 10.66 19.28
N ARG A 218 -13.90 11.85 19.65
CA ARG A 218 -15.30 12.25 19.42
C ARG A 218 -15.48 12.66 17.97
N SER A 219 -16.42 12.02 17.26
CA SER A 219 -16.89 12.55 15.99
C SER A 219 -17.63 13.87 16.27
N THR A 220 -17.48 14.86 15.39
CA THR A 220 -18.24 16.13 15.44
C THR A 220 -19.70 15.91 15.05
N GLN A 221 -20.38 14.99 15.72
CA GLN A 221 -21.78 14.67 15.50
C GLN A 221 -22.55 14.83 16.83
N ASP A 222 -22.83 16.09 17.13
CA ASP A 222 -24.05 16.58 17.77
C ASP A 222 -24.43 15.98 19.14
N ASP A 223 -23.73 16.40 20.19
CA ASP A 223 -24.26 16.37 21.56
C ASP A 223 -25.16 17.60 21.76
N GLY A 224 -26.32 17.58 21.10
CA GLY A 224 -27.38 18.58 21.21
C GLY A 224 -28.09 18.58 22.56
N GLU A 225 -27.37 18.86 23.64
CA GLU A 225 -27.94 19.34 24.90
C GLU A 225 -27.33 20.70 25.23
N GLY A 226 -27.73 21.70 24.44
CA GLY A 226 -27.65 23.09 24.88
C GLY A 226 -28.61 23.27 26.04
N GLU A 227 -28.08 23.38 27.26
CA GLU A 227 -28.78 24.04 28.36
C GLU A 227 -29.23 25.42 27.88
N THR A 228 -30.52 25.58 27.59
CA THR A 228 -31.13 26.90 27.49
C THR A 228 -31.08 27.54 28.88
N PRO A 229 -30.45 28.71 29.07
CA PRO A 229 -30.58 29.45 30.32
C PRO A 229 -32.04 29.88 30.48
N GLU A 230 -32.68 29.51 31.60
CA GLU A 230 -33.97 30.09 31.98
C GLU A 230 -33.79 31.60 32.21
N GLU A 231 -34.52 32.42 31.45
CA GLU A 231 -34.63 33.86 31.73
C GLU A 231 -35.29 34.06 33.10
N PRO A 232 -34.78 34.96 33.95
CA PRO A 232 -35.43 35.28 35.21
C PRO A 232 -36.73 36.04 34.96
N THR A 233 -37.85 35.44 35.35
CA THR A 233 -39.13 36.13 35.51
C THR A 233 -39.08 37.04 36.73
N GLU A 234 -38.96 38.35 36.51
CA GLU A 234 -39.87 39.45 36.92
C GLU A 234 -39.22 40.83 36.70
#